data_AF-A0A6P2PYB4-F1
#
_entry.id   AF-A0A6P2PYB4-F1
#
_cell.length_a   1.000
_cell.length_b   1.000
_cell.length_c   1.000
_cell.angle_alpha   90.00
_cell.angle_beta   90.00
_cell.angle_gamma   90.00
#
_symmetry.space_group_name_H-M   'P 1'
#
loop_
_entity.id
_entity.type
_entity.pdbx_description
1 polymer ?
#
loop_
_entity_poly.entity_id
_entity_poly.type
_entity_poly.pdbx_seq_one_letter_code
_entity_poly.pdbx_strand_id
1 'polypeptide(L)' 'MTERDYEIADLSKDLLGRIVQGTVASGAVVDAEQCAALAVQCATALVDRLAARSN' A
#
# COMPACT_ATOMS: atom_id res chain seq x y z
N MET A 1 11.58 13.07 4.73
CA MET A 1 10.20 12.92 5.22
C MET A 1 9.88 14.11 6.10
N THR A 2 8.85 14.85 5.72
CA THR A 2 8.33 16.02 6.43
C THR A 2 7.18 15.61 7.35
N GLU A 3 6.78 16.48 8.28
CA GLU A 3 5.66 16.26 9.19
C GLU A 3 4.34 15.96 8.42
N ARG A 4 4.13 16.64 7.29
CA ARG A 4 3.04 16.34 6.36
C ARG A 4 3.13 14.93 5.75
N ASP A 5 4.33 14.45 5.43
CA ASP A 5 4.49 13.09 4.89
C ASP A 5 4.08 12.03 5.92
N TYR A 6 4.34 12.29 7.20
CA TYR A 6 3.90 11.41 8.29
C TYR A 6 2.38 11.41 8.45
N GLU A 7 1.76 12.59 8.42
CA GLU A 7 0.31 12.74 8.54
C GLU A 7 -0.43 12.04 7.38
N ILE A 8 0.08 12.19 6.15
CA ILE A 8 -0.44 11.49 4.97
C ILE A 8 -0.26 9.98 5.11
N ALA A 9 0.89 9.51 5.61
CA ALA A 9 1.14 8.10 5.83
C ALA A 9 0.19 7.50 6.87
N ASP A 10 -0.13 8.24 7.92
CA ASP A 10 -1.03 7.80 8.99
C ASP A 10 -2.49 7.70 8.49
N LEU A 11 -2.97 8.74 7.81
CA LEU A 11 -4.29 8.74 7.16
C LEU A 11 -4.42 7.62 6.12
N SER A 12 -3.35 7.37 5.35
CA SER A 12 -3.33 6.29 4.35
C SER A 12 -3.42 4.91 5.00
N LYS A 13 -2.78 4.72 6.17
CA LYS A 13 -2.87 3.46 6.93
C LYS A 13 -4.28 3.21 7.46
N ASP A 14 -4.92 4.23 8.04
CA ASP A 14 -6.28 4.10 8.57
C ASP A 14 -7.29 3.76 7.45
N LEU A 15 -7.19 4.47 6.32
CA LEU A 15 -8.02 4.20 5.14
C LEU A 15 -7.82 2.78 4.60
N LEU A 16 -6.56 2.34 4.46
CA LEU A 16 -6.24 0.99 4.02
C LEU A 16 -6.79 -0.07 4.97
N GLY A 17 -6.68 0.16 6.29
CA GLY A 17 -7.23 -0.73 7.31
C GLY A 17 -8.74 -0.91 7.15
N ARG A 18 -9.49 0.18 6.92
CA ARG A 18 -10.94 0.13 6.71
C ARG A 18 -11.33 -0.60 5.41
N ILE A 19 -10.56 -0.43 4.34
CA ILE A 19 -10.76 -1.15 3.07
C ILE A 19 -10.55 -2.65 3.26
N VAL A 20 -9.46 -3.05 3.92
CA VAL A 20 -9.15 -4.47 4.18
C VAL A 20 -10.21 -5.09 5.07
N GLN A 21 -10.61 -4.42 6.16
CA GLN A 21 -11.68 -4.89 7.05
C GLN A 21 -13.01 -5.08 6.31
N GLY A 22 -13.42 -4.11 5.47
CA GLY A 22 -14.64 -4.25 4.66
C GLY A 22 -14.55 -5.39 3.64
N THR A 23 -13.37 -5.58 3.04
CA THR A 23 -13.11 -6.68 2.10
C THR A 23 -13.22 -8.03 2.79
N VAL A 24 -12.58 -8.22 3.94
CA VAL A 24 -12.69 -9.44 4.75
C VAL A 24 -14.13 -9.67 5.23
N ALA A 25 -14.81 -8.63 5.70
CA ALA A 25 -16.21 -8.71 6.16
C ALA A 25 -17.18 -9.11 5.04
N SER A 26 -16.86 -8.80 3.78
CA SER A 26 -17.64 -9.22 2.61
C SER A 26 -17.45 -10.71 2.24
N GLY A 27 -16.62 -11.45 2.99
CA GLY A 27 -16.34 -12.87 2.74
C GLY A 27 -15.25 -13.12 1.69
N ALA A 28 -14.58 -12.07 1.20
CA ALA A 28 -13.43 -12.23 0.33
C ALA A 28 -12.27 -12.83 1.15
N VAL A 29 -11.75 -13.95 0.67
CA VAL A 29 -10.56 -14.57 1.26
C VAL A 29 -9.36 -13.68 0.94
N VAL A 30 -8.82 -13.02 1.96
CA VAL A 30 -7.56 -12.28 1.85
C VAL A 30 -6.42 -13.27 2.02
N ASP A 31 -5.84 -13.67 0.90
CA ASP A 31 -4.62 -14.48 0.88
C ASP A 31 -3.42 -13.57 1.24
N ALA A 32 -2.85 -13.81 2.42
CA ALA A 32 -1.72 -13.04 2.93
C ALA A 32 -0.48 -13.15 2.04
N GLU A 33 -0.26 -14.31 1.40
CA GLU A 33 0.87 -14.55 0.51
C GLU A 33 0.68 -13.78 -0.80
N GLN A 34 -0.53 -13.81 -1.36
CA GLN A 34 -0.87 -13.02 -2.54
C GLN A 34 -0.79 -11.51 -2.28
N CYS A 35 -1.24 -11.05 -1.11
CA CYS A 35 -1.12 -9.65 -0.70
C CYS A 35 0.34 -9.22 -0.54
N ALA A 36 1.19 -10.06 0.07
CA ALA A 36 2.62 -9.77 0.21
C ALA A 36 3.30 -9.69 -1.18
N ALA A 37 2.99 -10.61 -2.09
CA ALA A 37 3.51 -10.60 -3.45
C ALA A 37 3.11 -9.33 -4.22
N LEU A 38 1.85 -8.90 -4.09
CA LEU A 38 1.35 -7.66 -4.69
C LEU A 38 2.03 -6.42 -4.09
N ALA A 39 2.24 -6.38 -2.77
CA ALA A 39 2.93 -5.27 -2.11
C ALA A 39 4.37 -5.10 -2.63
N VAL A 40 5.11 -6.20 -2.80
CA VAL A 40 6.46 -6.20 -3.37
C VAL A 40 6.43 -5.67 -4.80
N GLN A 41 5.51 -6.15 -5.65
CA GLN A 41 5.37 -5.67 -7.04
C GLN A 41 5.09 -4.17 -7.11
N CYS A 42 4.18 -3.67 -6.27
CA CYS A 42 3.86 -2.24 -6.19
C CYS A 42 5.08 -1.42 -5.77
N ALA A 43 5.83 -1.88 -4.76
CA ALA A 43 7.05 -1.22 -4.30
C ALA A 43 8.14 -1.18 -5.39
N THR A 44 8.38 -2.30 -6.09
CA THR A 44 9.32 -2.36 -7.21
C THR A 44 8.94 -1.40 -8.32
N ALA A 45 7.68 -1.41 -8.76
CA ALA A 45 7.20 -0.51 -9.82
C ALA A 45 7.34 0.98 -9.44
N LEU A 46 7.17 1.32 -8.16
CA LEU A 46 7.38 2.69 -7.67
C LEU A 46 8.86 3.09 -7.73
N VAL A 47 9.76 2.21 -7.30
CA VAL A 47 11.21 2.45 -7.36
C VAL A 47 11.67 2.63 -8.81
N ASP A 48 11.20 1.79 -9.73
CA ASP A 48 11.54 1.90 -11.16
C ASP A 48 11.09 3.24 -11.74
N ARG A 49 9.87 3.70 -11.40
CA ARG A 49 9.35 5.00 -11.83
C ARG A 49 10.14 6.17 -11.25
N LEU A 50 10.58 6.06 -10.00
CA LEU A 50 11.42 7.09 -9.37
C LEU A 50 12.80 7.14 -10.03
N ALA A 51 13.42 5.99 -10.26
CA ALA A 51 14.72 5.89 -10.94
C ALA A 51 14.65 6.49 -12.36
N ALA A 52 13.59 6.21 -13.11
CA ALA A 52 13.37 6.77 -14.44
C ALA A 52 13.17 8.30 -14.46
N ARG A 53 12.71 8.89 -13.35
CA ARG A 53 12.48 10.34 -13.24
C ARG A 53 13.73 11.12 -12.78
N SER A 54 14.69 10.42 -12.17
CA SER A 54 15.94 11.00 -11.67
C SER A 54 17.08 11.03 -12.70
N ASN A 55 16.81 10.60 -13.94
CA ASN A 55 17.74 10.54 -15.06
C ASN A 55 17.22 11.42 -16.21
#